data_AF-A0A2P2LK38-F1
#
_entry.id   AF-A0A2P2LK38-F1
#
_cell.length_a   1.000
_cell.length_b   1.000
_cell.length_c   1.000
_cell.angle_alpha   90.00
_cell.angle_beta   90.00
_cell.angle_gamma   90.00
#
_symmetry.space_group_name_H-M   'P 1'
#
loop_
_entity.id
_entity.type
_entity.pdbx_description
1 polymer ?
#
loop_
_entity_poly.entity_id
_entity_poly.type
_entity_poly.pdbx_seq_one_letter_code
_entity_poly.pdbx_strand_id
1 'polypeptide(L)'
;MDGSKAVLEKELPHGIDAAMEEEYESQSKLLKEFTSIPSIDKAWTFESQTGNGSQAMFSISQANLLANKRRKFILSANISKQKDNSVNFQWAPFPMEMTGVSTIVPSPSGSKLLVVRNSENESPTQFEIWGPFELEKEFHIPQSIHGSVYTDGW
;
A
#
# COMPACT_ATOMS: atom_id res chain seq x y z
N MET A 1 -26.41 38.70 36.66
CA MET A 1 -26.43 37.23 36.77
C MET A 1 -27.33 36.72 35.66
N ASP A 2 -26.93 35.90 34.70
CA ASP A 2 -25.64 35.32 34.36
C ASP A 2 -25.76 34.67 32.96
N GLY A 3 -24.66 34.67 32.21
CA GLY A 3 -24.34 33.67 31.17
C GLY A 3 -25.09 33.65 29.83
N SER A 4 -24.81 34.60 28.93
CA SER A 4 -24.88 34.32 27.48
C SER A 4 -23.87 33.21 27.13
N LYS A 5 -24.36 32.03 26.73
CA LYS A 5 -23.52 30.97 26.16
C LYS A 5 -22.99 31.43 24.80
N ALA A 6 -21.75 31.91 24.78
CA ALA A 6 -20.97 32.02 23.56
C ALA A 6 -20.78 30.61 23.00
N VAL A 7 -21.32 30.39 21.80
CA VAL A 7 -20.92 29.28 20.94
C VAL A 7 -19.42 29.47 20.71
N LEU A 8 -18.63 28.48 21.11
CA LEU A 8 -17.22 28.39 20.77
C LEU A 8 -17.12 28.24 19.26
N GLU A 9 -17.09 29.38 18.56
CA GLU A 9 -16.58 29.44 17.21
C GLU A 9 -15.16 28.88 17.25
N LYS A 10 -14.97 27.77 16.54
CA LYS A 10 -13.68 27.16 16.30
C LYS A 10 -12.82 28.23 15.65
N GLU A 11 -12.00 28.94 16.43
CA GLU A 11 -11.07 29.96 15.92
C GLU A 11 -10.18 29.29 14.87
N LEU A 12 -10.51 29.53 13.61
CA LEU A 12 -9.64 29.24 12.48
C LEU A 12 -8.39 30.11 12.67
N PRO A 13 -7.18 29.54 12.55
CA PRO A 13 -5.95 30.31 12.66
C PRO A 13 -6.00 31.49 11.69
N HIS A 14 -5.72 32.69 12.20
CA HIS A 14 -5.67 33.94 11.43
C HIS A 14 -4.75 33.77 10.21
N GLY A 15 -5.35 33.55 9.04
CA GLY A 15 -4.61 33.39 7.78
C GLY A 15 -5.15 32.33 6.81
N ILE A 16 -6.09 31.47 7.23
CA ILE A 16 -6.72 30.48 6.34
C ILE A 16 -8.21 30.80 6.20
N ASP A 17 -8.61 31.32 5.03
CA ASP A 17 -10.03 31.40 4.69
C ASP A 17 -10.54 30.02 4.22
N ALA A 18 -11.86 29.83 4.22
CA ALA A 18 -12.49 28.55 3.90
C ALA A 18 -12.21 28.09 2.44
N ALA A 19 -11.97 29.02 1.51
CA ALA A 19 -11.65 28.68 0.13
C ALA A 19 -10.21 28.14 0.00
N MET A 20 -9.28 28.69 0.80
CA MET A 20 -7.91 28.21 0.84
C MET A 20 -7.81 26.83 1.53
N GLU A 21 -8.64 26.56 2.55
CA GLU A 21 -8.72 25.23 3.18
C GLU A 21 -9.18 24.16 2.17
N GLU A 22 -10.24 24.44 1.39
CA GLU A 22 -10.73 23.53 0.35
C GLU A 22 -9.67 23.28 -0.74
N GLU A 23 -8.95 24.32 -1.15
CA GLU A 23 -7.85 24.17 -2.11
C GLU A 23 -6.76 23.24 -1.55
N TYR A 24 -6.32 23.45 -0.31
CA TYR A 24 -5.33 22.58 0.33
C TYR A 24 -5.82 21.14 0.48
N GLU A 25 -7.09 20.93 0.84
CA GLU A 25 -7.66 19.58 0.90
C GLU A 25 -7.60 18.90 -0.48
N SER A 26 -8.00 19.61 -1.54
CA SER A 26 -7.97 19.08 -2.91
C SER A 26 -6.55 18.74 -3.37
N GLN A 27 -5.58 19.62 -3.12
CA GLN A 27 -4.17 19.40 -3.46
C GLN A 27 -3.57 18.26 -2.64
N SER A 28 -3.92 18.15 -1.35
CA SER A 28 -3.44 17.05 -0.49
C SER A 28 -3.98 15.70 -0.94
N LYS A 29 -5.23 15.64 -1.42
CA LYS A 29 -5.84 14.44 -1.98
C LYS A 29 -5.13 14.06 -3.28
N LEU A 30 -4.92 15.02 -4.17
CA LEU A 30 -4.22 14.81 -5.43
C LEU A 30 -2.79 14.31 -5.22
N LEU A 31 -2.07 14.89 -4.26
CA LEU A 31 -0.73 14.44 -3.89
C LEU A 31 -0.74 12.99 -3.39
N LYS A 32 -1.71 12.61 -2.55
CA LYS A 32 -1.86 11.21 -2.09
C LYS A 32 -2.13 10.26 -3.24
N GLU A 33 -3.00 10.63 -4.17
CA GLU A 33 -3.31 9.82 -5.36
C GLU A 33 -2.09 9.65 -6.27
N PHE A 34 -1.32 10.70 -6.54
CA PHE A 34 -0.12 10.58 -7.36
C PHE A 34 0.99 9.78 -6.68
N THR A 35 1.11 9.89 -5.36
CA THR A 35 2.18 9.20 -4.61
C THR A 35 1.86 7.74 -4.35
N SER A 36 0.58 7.35 -4.39
CA SER A 36 0.20 5.93 -4.33
C SER A 36 0.56 5.17 -5.60
N ILE A 37 0.61 5.83 -6.77
CA ILE A 37 0.90 5.17 -8.05
C ILE A 37 2.31 4.53 -8.03
N PRO A 38 2.43 3.22 -8.23
CA PRO A 38 3.71 2.54 -8.32
C PRO A 38 4.39 2.78 -9.68
N SER A 39 5.71 2.78 -9.69
CA SER A 39 6.53 2.84 -10.90
C SER A 39 7.34 1.55 -11.10
N ILE A 40 7.42 1.06 -12.34
CA ILE A 40 8.31 -0.05 -12.69
C ILE A 40 9.73 0.50 -12.86
N ASP A 41 10.64 0.08 -11.99
CA ASP A 41 12.05 0.49 -12.04
C ASP A 41 12.84 -0.37 -13.04
N LYS A 42 12.59 -1.68 -13.03
CA LYS A 42 13.31 -2.68 -13.84
C LYS A 42 12.41 -3.85 -14.18
N ALA A 43 12.70 -4.53 -15.29
CA ALA A 43 12.02 -5.74 -15.69
C ALA A 43 13.02 -6.77 -16.24
N TRP A 44 12.71 -8.04 -16.01
CA TRP A 44 13.46 -9.19 -16.51
C TRP A 44 12.49 -10.22 -17.08
N THR A 45 12.93 -10.95 -18.09
CA THR A 45 12.19 -12.07 -18.67
C THR A 45 13.03 -13.33 -18.62
N PHE A 46 12.39 -14.45 -18.34
CA PHE A 46 12.97 -15.77 -18.21
C PHE A 46 12.18 -16.72 -19.11
N GLU A 47 12.86 -17.42 -20.01
CA GLU A 47 12.20 -18.45 -20.81
C GLU A 47 11.92 -19.69 -19.96
N SER A 48 10.74 -20.30 -20.12
CA SER A 48 10.44 -21.56 -19.46
C SER A 48 11.24 -22.69 -20.10
N GLN A 49 11.94 -23.48 -19.28
CA GLN A 49 12.65 -24.68 -19.73
C GLN A 49 11.72 -25.76 -20.32
N THR A 50 10.42 -25.69 -20.04
CA THR A 50 9.41 -26.67 -20.49
C THR A 50 8.63 -26.22 -21.73
N GLY A 51 8.98 -25.09 -22.35
CA GLY A 51 8.36 -24.60 -23.59
C GLY A 51 6.98 -23.96 -23.43
N ASN A 52 6.37 -24.03 -22.24
CA ASN A 52 5.09 -23.41 -21.95
C ASN A 52 5.27 -22.01 -21.34
N GLY A 53 5.53 -21.01 -22.19
CA GLY A 53 5.53 -19.59 -21.83
C GLY A 53 6.86 -19.04 -21.28
N SER A 54 6.87 -17.75 -20.97
CA SER A 54 8.01 -17.07 -20.33
C SER A 54 7.55 -16.45 -19.01
N GLN A 55 8.41 -16.40 -18.00
CA GLN A 55 8.13 -15.67 -16.77
C GLN A 55 8.75 -14.28 -16.85
N ALA A 56 8.06 -13.26 -16.36
CA ALA A 56 8.62 -11.94 -16.15
C ALA A 56 8.66 -11.59 -14.67
N MET A 57 9.67 -10.82 -14.29
CA MET A 57 9.79 -10.22 -12.96
C MET A 57 9.99 -8.73 -13.11
N PHE A 58 9.38 -7.95 -12.23
CA PHE A 58 9.37 -6.50 -12.24
C PHE A 58 9.81 -6.00 -10.87
N SER A 59 10.84 -5.17 -10.84
CA SER A 59 11.16 -4.36 -9.67
C SER A 59 10.27 -3.13 -9.70
N ILE A 60 9.44 -2.97 -8.69
CA ILE A 60 8.49 -1.86 -8.59
C ILE A 60 8.87 -1.01 -7.39
N SER A 61 8.67 0.30 -7.53
CA SER A 61 8.81 1.23 -6.44
C SER A 61 7.57 2.11 -6.23
N GLN A 62 7.29 2.42 -4.97
CA GLN A 62 6.14 3.24 -4.57
C GLN A 62 6.61 4.27 -3.53
N ALA A 63 6.10 5.50 -3.59
CA ALA A 63 6.46 6.53 -2.62
C ALA A 63 5.76 6.26 -1.28
N ASN A 64 6.50 6.43 -0.17
CA ASN A 64 5.94 6.46 1.18
C ASN A 64 6.26 7.82 1.80
N LEU A 65 5.28 8.73 1.75
CA LEU A 65 5.43 10.09 2.25
C LEU A 65 5.69 10.12 3.76
N LEU A 66 4.99 9.29 4.53
CA LEU A 66 5.09 9.28 5.99
C LEU A 66 6.47 8.80 6.46
N ALA A 67 7.01 7.77 5.81
CA ALA A 67 8.33 7.25 6.12
C ALA A 67 9.46 8.04 5.45
N ASN A 68 9.15 9.02 4.60
CA ASN A 68 10.08 9.70 3.69
C ASN A 68 11.02 8.72 2.96
N LYS A 69 10.44 7.64 2.44
CA LYS A 69 11.16 6.53 1.81
C LYS A 69 10.46 6.10 0.54
N ARG A 70 11.17 5.31 -0.27
CA ARG A 70 10.63 4.65 -1.44
C ARG A 70 10.57 3.15 -1.17
N ARG A 71 9.36 2.60 -1.08
CA ARG A 71 9.12 1.17 -0.91
C ARG A 71 9.50 0.45 -2.21
N LYS A 72 10.09 -0.73 -2.12
CA LYS A 72 10.47 -1.54 -3.28
C LYS A 72 10.01 -2.97 -3.09
N PHE A 73 9.36 -3.52 -4.10
CA PHE A 73 8.85 -4.88 -4.09
C PHE A 73 8.94 -5.49 -5.48
N ILE A 74 8.81 -6.81 -5.54
CA ILE A 74 8.86 -7.56 -6.80
C ILE A 74 7.46 -8.04 -7.15
N LEU A 75 7.06 -7.84 -8.40
CA LEU A 75 5.92 -8.54 -9.00
C LEU A 75 6.40 -9.47 -10.09
N SER A 76 5.72 -10.60 -10.26
CA SER A 76 5.96 -11.51 -11.36
C SER A 76 4.74 -11.62 -12.25
N ALA A 77 4.94 -11.97 -13.52
CA ALA A 77 3.85 -12.32 -14.43
C ALA A 77 4.26 -13.52 -15.29
N ASN A 78 3.29 -14.36 -15.65
CA ASN A 78 3.49 -15.35 -16.71
C ASN A 78 3.09 -14.73 -18.05
N ILE A 79 3.98 -14.81 -19.02
CA ILE A 79 3.81 -14.34 -20.39
C ILE A 79 3.46 -15.55 -21.26
N SER A 80 2.33 -15.45 -21.96
CA SER A 80 1.90 -16.46 -22.91
C SER A 80 1.53 -15.81 -24.23
N LYS A 81 1.87 -16.49 -25.33
CA LYS A 81 1.47 -16.08 -26.67
C LYS A 81 0.12 -16.75 -27.00
N GLN A 82 -0.87 -15.95 -27.36
CA GLN A 82 -2.19 -16.44 -27.74
C GLN A 82 -2.23 -16.86 -29.22
N LYS A 83 -3.32 -17.55 -29.61
CA LYS A 83 -3.51 -18.07 -30.98
C LYS A 83 -3.62 -16.98 -32.04
N ASP A 84 -4.08 -15.80 -31.65
CA ASP A 84 -4.18 -14.61 -32.50
C ASP A 84 -2.87 -13.81 -32.58
N ASN A 85 -1.76 -14.37 -32.09
CA ASN A 85 -0.45 -13.73 -32.02
C ASN A 85 -0.36 -12.58 -31.00
N SER A 86 -1.40 -12.35 -30.17
CA SER A 86 -1.34 -11.42 -29.05
C SER A 86 -0.53 -12.00 -27.87
N VAL A 87 -0.04 -11.12 -27.01
CA VAL A 87 0.73 -11.49 -25.81
C VAL A 87 -0.14 -11.22 -24.59
N ASN A 88 -0.30 -12.23 -23.75
CA ASN A 88 -1.05 -12.14 -22.51
C ASN A 88 -0.11 -12.21 -21.30
N PHE A 89 -0.31 -11.29 -20.35
CA PHE A 89 0.41 -11.22 -19.09
C PHE A 89 -0.53 -11.63 -17.96
N GLN A 90 -0.25 -12.77 -17.34
CA GLN A 90 -0.93 -13.22 -16.13
C GLN A 90 -0.10 -12.78 -14.92
N TRP A 91 -0.44 -11.61 -14.39
CA TRP A 91 0.21 -11.05 -13.20
C TRP A 91 -0.05 -11.91 -11.96
N ALA A 92 0.97 -12.03 -11.10
CA ALA A 92 0.79 -12.53 -9.76
C ALA A 92 -0.20 -11.62 -9.01
N PRO A 93 -1.07 -12.19 -8.16
CA PRO A 93 -2.14 -11.44 -7.53
C PRO A 93 -1.63 -10.43 -6.49
N PHE A 94 -0.45 -10.62 -5.92
CA PHE A 94 0.13 -9.72 -4.92
C PHE A 94 1.67 -9.65 -5.06
N PRO A 95 2.27 -8.52 -4.67
CA PRO A 95 3.73 -8.36 -4.65
C PRO A 95 4.41 -9.22 -3.59
N MET A 96 5.66 -9.60 -3.87
CA MET A 96 6.47 -10.43 -2.98
C MET A 96 7.46 -9.57 -2.19
N GLU A 97 7.08 -9.16 -0.98
CA GLU A 97 8.01 -8.63 0.03
C GLU A 97 7.72 -9.26 1.40
N MET A 98 8.51 -10.26 1.77
CA MET A 98 8.23 -11.14 2.93
C MET A 98 9.03 -10.79 4.19
N THR A 99 9.93 -9.80 4.13
CA THR A 99 10.81 -9.45 5.25
C THR A 99 10.01 -8.93 6.44
N GLY A 100 10.09 -9.60 7.59
CA GLY A 100 9.39 -9.18 8.82
C GLY A 100 7.87 -9.40 8.79
N VAL A 101 7.35 -10.17 7.83
CA VAL A 101 5.93 -10.57 7.82
C VAL A 101 5.68 -11.65 8.87
N SER A 102 4.72 -11.41 9.76
CA SER A 102 4.25 -12.41 10.72
C SER A 102 3.00 -13.14 10.24
N THR A 103 2.17 -12.50 9.42
CA THR A 103 0.90 -13.06 8.97
C THR A 103 0.47 -12.47 7.63
N ILE A 104 -0.15 -13.30 6.78
CA ILE A 104 -0.71 -12.92 5.49
C ILE A 104 -2.13 -13.49 5.40
N VAL A 105 -3.13 -12.63 5.19
CA VAL A 105 -4.54 -13.02 5.08
C VAL A 105 -5.14 -12.45 3.80
N PRO A 106 -5.51 -13.27 2.81
CA PRO A 106 -6.23 -12.78 1.65
C PRO A 106 -7.66 -12.38 2.03
N SER A 107 -8.20 -11.35 1.38
CA SER A 107 -9.62 -11.04 1.52
C SER A 107 -10.48 -12.17 0.95
N PRO A 108 -11.73 -12.37 1.43
CA PRO A 108 -12.63 -13.38 0.87
C PRO A 108 -12.87 -13.25 -0.64
N SER A 109 -12.77 -12.03 -1.18
CA SER A 109 -12.85 -11.73 -2.61
C SER A 109 -11.57 -12.05 -3.39
N GLY A 110 -10.44 -12.28 -2.71
CA GLY A 110 -9.12 -12.45 -3.32
C GLY A 110 -8.52 -11.17 -3.93
N SER A 111 -9.17 -10.01 -3.76
CA SER A 111 -8.74 -8.74 -4.37
C SER A 111 -7.77 -7.93 -3.52
N LYS A 112 -7.67 -8.23 -2.22
CA LYS A 112 -6.77 -7.55 -1.28
C LYS A 112 -6.04 -8.56 -0.40
N LEU A 113 -4.90 -8.15 0.11
CA LEU A 113 -4.08 -8.95 1.02
C LEU A 113 -3.77 -8.11 2.27
N LEU A 114 -4.17 -8.60 3.43
CA LEU A 114 -3.72 -8.06 4.70
C LEU A 114 -2.37 -8.70 5.04
N VAL A 115 -1.36 -7.86 5.27
CA VAL A 115 -0.04 -8.28 5.74
C VAL A 115 0.20 -7.64 7.09
N VAL A 116 0.56 -8.46 8.08
CA VAL A 116 0.94 -8.00 9.41
C VAL A 116 2.45 -8.15 9.55
N ARG A 117 3.13 -7.10 9.99
CA ARG A 117 4.55 -7.10 10.29
C ARG A 117 4.76 -6.75 11.75
N ASN A 118 5.22 -7.73 12.53
CA ASN A 118 5.60 -7.52 13.92
C ASN A 118 7.04 -7.03 13.95
N SER A 119 7.30 -6.00 14.75
CA SER A 119 8.66 -5.53 14.97
C SER A 119 9.31 -6.26 16.14
N GLU A 120 10.60 -6.56 16.00
CA GLU A 120 11.41 -7.22 17.04
C GLU A 120 11.99 -6.25 18.09
N ASN A 121 12.06 -4.94 17.80
CA ASN A 121 12.80 -3.94 18.60
C ASN A 121 11.91 -2.82 19.14
N GLU A 122 10.87 -3.15 19.91
CA GLU A 122 9.91 -2.18 20.51
C GLU A 122 9.16 -1.25 19.54
N SER A 123 9.38 -1.38 18.22
CA SER A 123 8.72 -0.55 17.23
C SER A 123 7.28 -1.03 16.94
N PRO A 124 6.41 -0.15 16.40
CA PRO A 124 4.99 -0.43 16.20
C PRO A 124 4.73 -1.67 15.34
N THR A 125 3.68 -2.42 15.66
CA THR A 125 3.16 -3.46 14.76
C THR A 125 2.54 -2.78 13.53
N GLN A 126 2.92 -3.22 12.34
CA GLN A 126 2.45 -2.64 11.09
C GLN A 126 1.38 -3.51 10.44
N PHE A 127 0.30 -2.88 10.01
CA PHE A 127 -0.77 -3.50 9.24
C PHE A 127 -0.78 -2.88 7.85
N GLU A 128 -0.70 -3.73 6.84
CA GLU A 128 -0.61 -3.33 5.45
C GLU A 128 -1.77 -3.94 4.67
N ILE A 129 -2.50 -3.12 3.92
CA ILE A 129 -3.50 -3.57 2.97
C ILE A 129 -2.91 -3.40 1.59
N TRP A 130 -2.66 -4.53 0.93
CA TRP A 130 -2.13 -4.58 -0.42
C TRP A 130 -3.27 -4.83 -1.42
N GLY A 131 -3.24 -4.07 -2.50
CA GLY A 131 -3.94 -4.40 -3.74
C GLY A 131 -3.04 -5.22 -4.66
N PRO A 132 -3.45 -5.46 -5.93
CA PRO A 132 -2.70 -6.31 -6.83
C PRO A 132 -1.30 -5.80 -7.20
N PHE A 133 -1.12 -4.48 -7.22
CA PHE A 133 0.12 -3.84 -7.70
C PHE A 133 0.77 -2.88 -6.70
N GLU A 134 0.10 -2.57 -5.59
CA GLU A 134 0.50 -1.48 -4.70
C GLU A 134 0.04 -1.70 -3.26
N LEU A 135 0.69 -1.01 -2.34
CA LEU A 135 0.18 -0.84 -0.98
C LEU A 135 -0.89 0.25 -1.00
N GLU A 136 -2.11 -0.09 -0.59
CA GLU A 136 -3.22 0.85 -0.54
C GLU A 136 -3.31 1.57 0.81
N LYS A 137 -3.05 0.86 1.92
CA LYS A 137 -3.10 1.42 3.27
C LYS A 137 -2.03 0.81 4.17
N GLU A 138 -1.53 1.63 5.08
CA GLU A 138 -0.56 1.26 6.10
C GLU A 138 -0.99 1.86 7.43
N PHE A 139 -0.99 1.04 8.48
CA PHE A 139 -1.31 1.46 9.84
C PHE A 139 -0.17 1.05 10.77
N HIS A 140 0.26 1.98 11.61
CA HIS A 140 1.25 1.72 12.65
C HIS A 140 0.53 1.68 13.99
N ILE A 141 0.54 0.51 14.65
CA ILE A 141 -0.09 0.33 15.95
C ILE A 141 1.00 0.35 17.03
N PRO A 142 1.04 1.41 17.88
CA PRO A 142 1.98 1.49 19.00
C PRO A 142 1.85 0.28 19.93
N GLN A 143 2.99 -0.16 20.47
CA GLN A 143 3.03 -1.28 21.43
C GLN A 143 2.24 -1.01 22.71
N SER A 144 2.10 0.26 23.09
CA SER A 144 1.26 0.67 24.23
C SER A 144 -0.23 0.37 24.02
N ILE A 145 -0.68 0.24 22.77
CA ILE A 145 -2.06 -0.10 22.42
C ILE A 145 -2.19 -1.60 22.18
N HIS A 146 -1.28 -2.18 21.37
CA HIS A 146 -1.29 -3.60 21.05
C HIS A 146 0.13 -4.09 20.77
N GLY A 147 0.49 -5.27 21.30
CA GLY A 147 1.75 -5.95 21.01
C GLY A 147 1.78 -6.60 19.62
N SER A 148 2.65 -7.60 19.47
CA SER A 148 2.72 -8.42 18.27
C SER A 148 1.41 -9.15 17.99
N VAL A 149 1.01 -9.20 16.71
CA VAL A 149 -0.24 -9.79 16.25
C VAL A 149 0.06 -11.02 15.41
N TYR A 150 -0.65 -12.11 15.70
CA TYR A 150 -0.54 -13.39 15.00
C TYR A 150 -1.93 -13.94 14.73
N THR A 151 -2.12 -14.64 13.62
CA THR A 151 -3.32 -15.48 13.43
C THR A 151 -3.20 -16.74 14.28
N ASP A 152 -4.29 -17.12 14.94
CA ASP A 152 -4.40 -18.33 15.77
C ASP A 152 -4.49 -19.63 14.94
N GLY A 153 -4.56 -19.53 13.62
CA GLY A 153 -4.39 -20.65 12.69
C GLY A 153 -5.55 -21.64 12.63
N TRP A 154 -6.73 -21.26 13.18
CA TRP A 154 -7.96 -22.03 13.13
C TRP A 154 -8.93 -21.53 12.05
#